data_AF-K1WTH0-F1
#
_entry.id   AF-K1WTH0-F1
#
_cell.length_a   1.000
_cell.length_b   1.000
_cell.length_c   1.000
_cell.angle_alpha   90.00
_cell.angle_beta   90.00
_cell.angle_gamma   90.00
#
_symmetry.space_group_name_H-M   'P 1'
#
loop_
_entity.id
_entity.type
_entity.pdbx_description
1 polymer ?
#
loop_
_entity_poly.entity_id
_entity_poly.type
_entity_poly.pdbx_seq_one_letter_code
_entity_poly.pdbx_strand_id
1 'polypeptide(L)'
;MSFSNPLNVALLIPIAYLVFRAIVPQKPVPEVPPTTYTAGVYNWGPDKHPEVGIWKEYTPIELAESDGIKSKRILLAIAKMDKDHNIIERTVFDVSKGANFYGPAREITEQAPMRRQAAA
;
A
#
# COMPACT_ATOMS: atom_id res chain seq x y z
N MET A 1 47.71 11.79 4.91
CA MET A 1 47.30 12.91 4.04
C MET A 1 48.12 14.12 4.44
N SER A 2 48.78 14.78 3.49
CA SER A 2 49.58 15.98 3.80
C SER A 2 48.67 17.21 3.85
N PHE A 3 48.69 17.93 4.97
CA PHE A 3 47.99 19.21 5.15
C PHE A 3 48.73 20.39 4.49
N SER A 4 49.89 20.12 3.88
CA SER A 4 50.68 21.14 3.18
C SER A 4 50.14 21.48 1.79
N ASN A 5 49.26 20.63 1.22
CA ASN A 5 48.58 20.92 -0.04
C ASN A 5 47.26 21.68 0.24
N PRO A 6 47.09 22.92 -0.24
CA PRO A 6 45.89 23.72 0.00
C PRO A 6 44.62 23.07 -0.55
N LEU A 7 44.73 22.23 -1.59
CA LEU A 7 43.60 21.48 -2.14
C LEU A 7 43.07 20.45 -1.15
N ASN A 8 43.94 19.76 -0.42
CA ASN A 8 43.53 18.78 0.58
C ASN A 8 42.77 19.46 1.72
N VAL A 9 43.22 20.65 2.14
CA VAL A 9 42.55 21.43 3.18
C VAL A 9 41.18 21.92 2.70
N ALA A 10 41.08 22.40 1.46
CA ALA A 10 39.80 22.82 0.87
C ALA A 10 38.78 21.66 0.78
N LEU A 11 39.24 20.44 0.50
CA LEU A 11 38.38 19.27 0.38
C LEU A 11 37.94 18.66 1.73
N LEU A 12 38.60 18.99 2.85
CA LEU A 12 38.20 18.47 4.16
C LEU A 12 36.79 18.89 4.57
N ILE A 13 36.38 20.12 4.23
CA ILE A 13 35.05 20.66 4.59
C ILE A 13 33.92 19.88 3.89
N PRO A 14 33.89 19.72 2.55
CA PRO A 14 32.85 18.94 1.90
C PRO A 14 32.90 17.46 2.29
N ILE A 15 34.09 16.88 2.50
CA ILE A 15 34.21 15.49 2.97
C ILE A 15 33.60 15.33 4.37
N ALA A 16 33.93 16.23 5.31
CA ALA A 16 33.35 16.21 6.65
C ALA A 16 31.83 16.39 6.63
N TYR A 17 31.31 17.26 5.76
CA TYR A 17 29.86 17.43 5.58
C TYR A 17 29.18 16.16 5.06
N LEU A 18 29.77 15.49 4.08
CA LEU A 18 29.24 14.23 3.54
C LEU A 18 29.28 13.11 4.57
N VAL A 19 30.37 13.00 5.35
CA VAL A 19 30.47 12.04 6.46
C VAL A 19 29.42 12.33 7.53
N PHE A 20 29.21 13.60 7.88
CA PHE A 20 28.15 14.01 8.80
C PHE A 20 26.78 13.61 8.28
N ARG A 21 26.47 13.85 7.00
CA ARG A 21 25.19 13.47 6.38
C ARG A 21 24.99 11.95 6.29
N ALA A 22 26.07 11.18 6.15
CA ALA A 22 26.01 9.72 6.12
C ALA A 22 25.71 9.12 7.50
N ILE A 23 26.22 9.74 8.58
CA ILE A 23 26.07 9.22 9.95
C ILE A 23 24.82 9.80 10.64
N VAL A 24 24.43 11.03 10.31
CA VAL A 24 23.25 11.69 10.87
C VAL A 24 22.05 11.44 9.96
N PRO A 25 21.11 10.55 10.34
CA PRO A 25 19.92 10.30 9.54
C PRO A 25 19.10 11.58 9.43
N GLN A 26 18.81 12.02 8.21
CA GLN A 26 17.84 13.07 7.99
C GLN A 26 16.46 12.51 8.37
N LYS A 27 15.78 13.14 9.33
CA LYS A 27 14.39 12.81 9.59
C LYS A 27 13.60 13.13 8.32
N PRO A 28 12.87 12.17 7.72
CA PRO A 28 11.97 12.50 6.64
C PRO A 28 10.99 13.54 7.16
N VAL A 29 10.83 14.64 6.42
CA VAL A 29 9.79 15.62 6.71
C VAL A 29 8.47 14.84 6.60
N PRO A 30 7.59 14.87 7.63
CA PRO A 30 6.30 14.19 7.55
C PRO A 30 5.52 14.83 6.41
N GLU A 31 5.43 14.13 5.29
CA GLU A 31 4.63 14.58 4.16
C GLU A 31 3.17 14.38 4.57
N VAL A 32 2.43 15.49 4.71
CA VAL A 32 0.99 15.41 4.93
C VAL A 32 0.40 14.88 3.62
N PRO A 33 -0.25 13.71 3.60
CA PRO A 33 -0.83 13.20 2.37
C PRO A 33 -1.84 14.21 1.85
N PRO A 34 -1.88 14.49 0.53
CA PRO A 34 -2.83 15.43 -0.02
C PRO A 34 -4.24 14.94 0.21
N THR A 35 -5.11 15.82 0.72
CA THR A 35 -6.50 15.49 1.05
C THR A 35 -7.49 15.91 -0.02
N THR A 36 -7.00 16.64 -1.01
CA THR A 36 -7.76 17.09 -2.19
C THR A 36 -7.43 16.24 -3.40
N TYR A 37 -8.47 15.90 -4.16
CA TYR A 37 -8.31 15.19 -5.43
C TYR A 37 -7.61 16.08 -6.44
N THR A 38 -6.49 15.58 -7.00
CA THR A 38 -5.85 16.15 -8.19
C THR A 38 -5.81 15.06 -9.26
N ALA A 39 -6.35 15.35 -10.44
CA ALA A 39 -6.36 14.40 -11.55
C ALA A 39 -4.93 13.95 -11.90
N GLY A 40 -4.70 12.64 -11.97
CA GLY A 40 -3.39 12.04 -12.27
C GLY A 40 -2.50 11.79 -11.05
N VAL A 41 -2.88 12.22 -9.85
CA VAL A 41 -2.13 11.94 -8.61
C VAL A 41 -2.84 10.80 -7.86
N TYR A 42 -2.19 9.64 -7.76
CA TYR A 42 -2.77 8.43 -7.14
C TYR A 42 -2.80 8.47 -5.60
N ASN A 43 -1.92 9.25 -4.98
CA ASN A 43 -1.68 9.22 -3.54
C ASN A 43 -2.43 10.31 -2.77
N TRP A 44 -3.76 10.40 -2.92
CA TRP A 44 -4.59 11.29 -2.10
C TRP A 44 -5.62 10.48 -1.33
N GLY A 45 -6.02 10.97 -0.15
CA GLY A 45 -7.06 10.35 0.67
C GLY A 45 -7.92 11.41 1.35
N PRO A 46 -9.25 11.24 1.45
CA PRO A 46 -10.11 12.25 2.03
C PRO A 46 -9.83 12.47 3.53
N ASP A 47 -10.01 13.70 4.03
CA ASP A 47 -9.84 14.07 5.44
C ASP A 47 -10.66 13.17 6.39
N LYS A 48 -11.91 12.88 5.98
CA LYS A 48 -12.84 11.99 6.69
C LYS A 48 -13.50 11.09 5.65
N HIS A 49 -13.69 9.81 5.98
CA HIS A 49 -14.59 8.97 5.19
C HIS A 49 -16.02 9.50 5.32
N PRO A 50 -16.82 9.45 4.24
CA PRO A 50 -18.23 9.79 4.32
C PRO A 50 -18.93 8.89 5.35
N GLU A 51 -20.00 9.42 5.94
CA GLU A 51 -20.84 8.61 6.83
C GLU A 51 -21.52 7.52 6.01
N VAL A 52 -21.32 6.27 6.42
CA VAL A 52 -21.87 5.09 5.74
C VAL A 52 -22.82 4.35 6.68
N GLY A 53 -23.92 3.84 6.12
CA GLY A 53 -24.78 2.91 6.85
C GLY A 53 -24.11 1.55 6.97
N ILE A 54 -24.16 0.96 8.17
CA ILE A 54 -23.68 -0.42 8.39
C ILE A 54 -24.71 -1.38 7.79
N TRP A 55 -24.32 -2.10 6.73
CA TRP A 55 -25.20 -3.08 6.09
C TRP A 55 -25.28 -4.39 6.88
N LYS A 56 -24.13 -4.91 7.32
CA LYS A 56 -24.00 -6.14 8.07
C LYS A 56 -22.68 -6.18 8.83
N GLU A 57 -22.73 -6.66 10.06
CA GLU A 57 -21.54 -6.99 10.85
C GLU A 57 -21.11 -8.44 10.61
N TYR A 58 -19.81 -8.66 10.65
CA TYR A 58 -19.20 -9.97 10.46
C TYR A 58 -18.22 -10.24 11.59
N THR A 59 -18.36 -11.39 12.23
CA THR A 59 -17.30 -11.97 13.05
C THR A 59 -16.20 -12.53 12.15
N PRO A 60 -14.96 -12.69 12.65
CA PRO A 60 -13.89 -13.31 11.87
C PRO A 60 -14.23 -14.73 11.39
N ILE A 61 -15.02 -15.47 12.17
CA ILE A 61 -15.45 -16.84 11.84
C ILE A 61 -16.43 -16.82 10.67
N GLU A 62 -17.44 -15.95 10.72
CA GLU A 62 -18.39 -15.78 9.61
C GLU A 62 -17.71 -15.27 8.33
N LEU A 63 -16.74 -14.36 8.47
CA LEU A 63 -16.01 -13.81 7.34
C LEU A 63 -15.14 -14.87 6.65
N ALA A 64 -14.55 -15.79 7.42
CA ALA A 64 -13.71 -16.88 6.92
C ALA A 64 -14.47 -17.90 6.05
N GLU A 65 -15.81 -17.86 6.04
CA GLU A 65 -16.62 -18.66 5.11
C GLU A 65 -16.70 -18.06 3.70
N SER A 66 -16.31 -16.80 3.54
CA SER A 66 -16.36 -16.05 2.27
C SER A 66 -14.96 -15.89 1.66
N ASP A 67 -14.28 -17.01 1.43
CA ASP A 67 -12.87 -17.09 1.00
C ASP A 67 -12.68 -17.41 -0.51
N GLY A 68 -13.76 -17.58 -1.27
CA GLY A 68 -13.67 -18.02 -2.66
C GLY A 68 -13.53 -19.53 -2.86
N ILE A 69 -13.38 -20.31 -1.77
CA ILE A 69 -13.29 -21.78 -1.78
C ILE A 69 -14.62 -22.38 -1.32
N LYS A 70 -15.05 -22.03 -0.09
CA LYS A 70 -16.30 -22.52 0.50
C LYS A 70 -17.51 -21.82 -0.10
N SER A 71 -17.32 -20.57 -0.53
CA SER A 71 -18.32 -19.73 -1.17
C SER A 71 -17.73 -19.09 -2.43
N LYS A 72 -18.56 -18.83 -3.46
CA LYS A 72 -18.12 -18.03 -4.62
C LYS A 72 -17.84 -16.57 -4.27
N ARG A 73 -18.37 -16.10 -3.14
CA ARG A 73 -18.19 -14.72 -2.67
C ARG A 73 -16.89 -14.61 -1.90
N ILE A 74 -16.15 -13.54 -2.15
CA ILE A 74 -14.89 -13.23 -1.47
C ILE A 74 -15.08 -11.92 -0.71
N LEU A 75 -15.01 -11.99 0.61
CA LEU A 75 -15.11 -10.82 1.48
C LEU A 75 -13.76 -10.57 2.16
N LEU A 76 -13.32 -9.31 2.17
CA LEU A 76 -12.04 -8.90 2.75
C LEU A 76 -12.28 -7.80 3.79
N ALA A 77 -11.83 -8.02 5.03
CA ALA A 77 -11.76 -6.98 6.03
C ALA A 77 -10.45 -6.21 5.90
N ILE A 78 -10.53 -4.89 5.76
CA ILE A 78 -9.38 -4.00 5.78
C ILE A 78 -9.45 -3.16 7.05
N ALA A 79 -8.36 -3.20 7.83
CA ALA A 79 -8.18 -2.35 9.00
C ALA A 79 -7.50 -1.04 8.57
N LYS A 80 -8.12 0.09 8.89
CA LYS A 80 -7.50 1.39 8.77
C LYS A 80 -6.73 1.68 10.06
N MET A 81 -5.52 2.21 9.91
CA MET A 81 -4.65 2.56 11.03
C MET A 81 -4.41 4.08 11.09
N ASP A 82 -4.19 4.61 12.29
CA ASP A 82 -3.66 5.96 12.48
C ASP A 82 -2.13 6.00 12.30
N LYS A 83 -1.53 7.18 12.49
CA LYS A 83 -0.07 7.37 12.39
C LYS A 83 0.72 6.63 13.48
N ASP A 84 0.04 6.25 14.56
CA ASP A 84 0.60 5.56 15.72
C ASP A 84 0.35 4.04 15.66
N HIS A 85 -0.11 3.53 14.51
CA HIS A 85 -0.42 2.12 14.23
C HIS A 85 -1.59 1.56 15.06
N ASN A 86 -2.48 2.41 15.58
CA ASN A 86 -3.72 1.95 16.21
C ASN A 86 -4.81 1.73 15.15
N ILE A 87 -5.61 0.69 15.33
CA ILE A 87 -6.76 0.43 14.46
C ILE A 87 -7.86 1.43 14.77
N ILE A 88 -8.27 2.20 13.75
CA ILE A 88 -9.36 3.18 13.86
C ILE A 88 -10.67 2.70 13.25
N GLU A 89 -10.61 1.83 12.24
CA GLU A 89 -11.78 1.34 11.50
C GLU A 89 -11.51 -0.06 10.95
N ARG A 90 -12.56 -0.88 10.86
CA ARG A 90 -12.53 -2.16 10.14
C ARG A 90 -13.74 -2.23 9.22
N THR A 91 -13.47 -2.38 7.93
CA THR A 91 -14.52 -2.36 6.91
C THR A 91 -14.39 -3.58 6.02
N VAL A 92 -15.53 -4.26 5.79
CA VAL A 92 -15.60 -5.47 4.96
C VAL A 92 -16.00 -5.09 3.54
N PHE A 93 -15.17 -5.49 2.58
CA PHE A 93 -15.36 -5.22 1.15
C PHE A 93 -15.69 -6.51 0.40
N ASP A 94 -16.65 -6.41 -0.53
CA ASP A 94 -16.89 -7.48 -1.50
C ASP A 94 -15.88 -7.38 -2.64
N VAL A 95 -14.88 -8.24 -2.60
CA VAL A 95 -13.79 -8.28 -3.57
C VAL A 95 -13.94 -9.43 -4.56
N SER A 96 -15.15 -10.00 -4.69
CA SER A 96 -15.42 -11.13 -5.58
C SER A 96 -15.07 -10.84 -7.05
N LYS A 97 -15.19 -9.58 -7.50
CA LYS A 97 -14.78 -9.16 -8.86
C LYS A 97 -13.25 -9.27 -9.06
N GLY A 98 -12.48 -9.19 -7.98
CA GLY A 98 -11.02 -9.35 -7.95
C GLY A 98 -10.57 -10.78 -7.65
N ALA A 99 -11.40 -11.80 -7.91
CA ALA A 99 -11.11 -13.20 -7.55
C ALA A 99 -9.79 -13.74 -8.10
N ASN A 100 -9.25 -13.16 -9.19
CA ASN A 100 -7.93 -13.54 -9.70
C ASN A 100 -6.78 -13.14 -8.76
N PHE A 101 -7.00 -12.20 -7.84
CA PHE A 101 -6.01 -11.70 -6.88
C PHE A 101 -6.32 -12.17 -5.44
N TYR A 102 -7.59 -12.10 -5.03
CA TYR A 102 -8.02 -12.45 -3.66
C TYR A 102 -8.56 -13.87 -3.50
N GLY A 103 -8.83 -14.57 -4.61
CA GLY A 103 -9.35 -15.93 -4.59
C GLY A 103 -8.24 -16.98 -4.44
N PRO A 104 -8.62 -18.25 -4.28
CA PRO A 104 -7.66 -19.34 -4.22
C PRO A 104 -6.77 -19.35 -5.48
N ALA A 105 -5.49 -19.66 -5.28
CA ALA A 105 -4.55 -19.85 -6.38
C ALA A 105 -5.15 -20.88 -7.34
N ARG A 106 -5.34 -20.48 -8.60
CA ARG A 106 -5.67 -21.45 -9.64
C ARG A 106 -4.42 -22.30 -9.84
N GLU A 107 -4.53 -23.61 -9.65
CA GLU A 107 -3.58 -24.51 -10.28
C GLU A 107 -3.56 -24.14 -11.77
N ILE A 108 -2.39 -23.78 -12.26
CA ILE A 108 -2.11 -23.70 -13.68
C ILE A 108 -2.18 -25.12 -14.23
N THR A 109 -3.40 -25.60 -14.47
CA THR A 109 -3.61 -26.76 -15.33
C THR A 109 -3.32 -26.29 -16.76
N GLU A 110 -2.34 -26.91 -17.41
CA GLU A 110 -1.73 -26.56 -18.71
C GLU A 110 -2.69 -26.57 -19.92
N GLN A 111 -4.01 -26.53 -19.71
CA GLN A 111 -5.01 -26.70 -20.76
C GLN A 111 -6.17 -25.72 -20.59
N ALA A 112 -5.91 -24.42 -20.75
CA ALA A 112 -6.96 -23.47 -21.10
C ALA A 112 -6.91 -23.22 -22.61
N PRO A 113 -7.86 -23.75 -23.42
CA PRO A 113 -7.89 -23.43 -24.84
C PRO A 113 -8.15 -21.94 -25.01
N MET A 114 -7.30 -21.27 -25.80
CA MET A 114 -7.46 -19.88 -26.19
C MET A 114 -8.89 -19.64 -26.68
N ARG A 115 -9.67 -18.87 -25.90
CA ARG A 115 -10.94 -18.33 -26.39
C ARG A 115 -10.61 -17.38 -27.54
N ARG A 116 -10.79 -17.86 -28.77
CA ARG A 116 -10.85 -16.98 -29.94
C ARG A 116 -11.98 -15.98 -29.68
N GLN A 117 -11.63 -14.72 -29.55
CA GLN A 117 -12.60 -13.63 -29.65
C GLN A 117 -13.16 -13.71 -31.07
N ALA A 118 -14.44 -14.05 -31.18
CA ALA A 118 -15.18 -13.87 -32.42
C ALA A 118 -15.37 -12.35 -32.58
N ALA A 119 -14.74 -11.79 -33.61
CA ALA A 119 -15.04 -10.45 -34.07
C ALA A 119 -16.50 -10.44 -34.58
N ALA A 120 -17.28 -9.48 -34.08
CA ALA A 120 -18.55 -9.06 -34.65
C ALA A 120 -18.33 -7.73 -35.38
#